data_AF-A0A7L3FQX0-F1
#
_entry.id   AF-A0A7L3FQX0-F1
#
_cell.length_a   1.000
_cell.length_b   1.000
_cell.length_c   1.000
_cell.angle_alpha   90.00
_cell.angle_beta   90.00
_cell.angle_gamma   90.00
#
_symmetry.space_group_name_H-M   'P 1'
#
loop_
_entity.id
_entity.type
_entity.pdbx_description
1 polymer ?
#
loop_
_entity_poly.entity_id
_entity_poly.type
_entity_poly.pdbx_seq_one_letter_code
_entity_poly.pdbx_strand_id
1 'polypeptide(L)'
;LSDFNLSCRLGTVIFSIFVCVGQVIFALGALLNTFWLMDAGRFIFGIGGESLAVAQNTYAVSWFKGKELNLVFGLQLSMARIGSTVNMNIMGWIYSRVQHLLGYTGPSTLGLTLMIGGITCLFSLSCALILAYLDRRAEKLLCKEQGKTGEVIKLTDVKDFSLSLWLIFVICVCYYAAVFPFIGLGKVFFIEKFKFSSQEASAINSIVYIISAPMSPVFGLLVDKVGKNIIWVLCAVVTTLASHIMLAFTFWNPWIAM
;
A
#
# COMPACT_ATOMS: atom_id res chain seq x y z
N LEU A 1 25.75 -13.88 7.98
CA LEU A 1 25.13 -14.83 7.00
C LEU A 1 23.77 -15.34 7.50
N SER A 2 23.67 -15.80 8.75
CA SER A 2 22.42 -15.81 9.53
C SER A 2 21.79 -14.42 9.66
N ASP A 3 22.63 -13.39 9.64
CA ASP A 3 22.26 -12.03 10.01
C ASP A 3 21.36 -11.35 8.98
N PHE A 4 21.48 -11.64 7.67
CA PHE A 4 20.61 -11.01 6.67
C PHE A 4 19.15 -11.49 6.78
N ASN A 5 18.94 -12.82 6.88
CA ASN A 5 17.60 -13.37 7.10
C ASN A 5 17.08 -13.04 8.51
N LEU A 6 17.97 -12.98 9.51
CA LEU A 6 17.61 -12.49 10.84
C LEU A 6 17.20 -11.01 10.79
N SER A 7 17.91 -10.16 10.04
CA SER A 7 17.61 -8.75 9.83
C SER A 7 16.31 -8.56 9.07
N CYS A 8 15.99 -9.39 8.06
CA CYS A 8 14.70 -9.34 7.38
C CYS A 8 13.54 -9.77 8.29
N ARG A 9 13.70 -10.86 9.05
CA ARG A 9 12.71 -11.32 10.04
C ARG A 9 12.46 -10.30 11.13
N LEU A 10 13.52 -9.85 11.77
CA LEU A 10 13.46 -8.89 12.84
C LEU A 10 12.97 -7.53 12.33
N GLY A 11 13.45 -7.09 11.16
CA GLY A 11 13.01 -5.86 10.51
C GLY A 11 11.51 -5.85 10.24
N THR A 12 10.96 -6.93 9.68
CA THR A 12 9.51 -7.03 9.41
C THR A 12 8.69 -6.94 10.68
N VAL A 13 9.10 -7.60 11.77
CA VAL A 13 8.40 -7.52 13.05
C VAL A 13 8.52 -6.12 13.66
N ILE A 14 9.72 -5.54 13.66
CA ILE A 14 9.98 -4.18 14.17
C ILE A 14 9.13 -3.16 13.41
N PHE A 15 9.16 -3.17 12.08
CA PHE A 15 8.39 -2.22 11.28
C PHE A 15 6.89 -2.41 11.45
N SER A 16 6.41 -3.65 11.61
CA SER A 16 5.01 -3.89 11.95
C SER A 16 4.63 -3.38 13.35
N ILE A 17 5.56 -3.39 14.32
CA ILE A 17 5.35 -2.77 15.63
C ILE A 17 5.26 -1.25 15.48
N PHE A 18 6.13 -0.62 14.67
CA PHE A 18 6.03 0.82 14.36
C PHE A 18 4.66 1.19 13.76
N VAL A 19 4.13 0.37 12.85
CA VAL A 19 2.77 0.54 12.30
C VAL A 19 1.71 0.51 13.41
N CYS A 20 1.73 -0.51 14.28
CA CYS A 20 0.79 -0.62 15.39
C CYS A 20 0.89 0.56 16.37
N VAL A 21 2.11 0.93 16.77
CA VAL A 21 2.35 2.05 17.70
C VAL A 21 1.92 3.37 17.08
N GLY A 22 2.27 3.62 15.81
CA GLY A 22 1.85 4.81 15.08
C GLY A 22 0.32 4.94 14.99
N GLN A 23 -0.38 3.82 14.73
CA GLN A 23 -1.84 3.81 14.69
C GLN A 23 -2.47 4.11 16.07
N VAL A 24 -1.91 3.55 17.14
CA VAL A 24 -2.37 3.83 18.52
C VAL A 24 -2.15 5.30 18.85
N ILE A 25 -0.97 5.86 18.54
CA ILE A 25 -0.67 7.28 18.76
C ILE A 25 -1.63 8.18 17.95
N PHE A 26 -1.88 7.84 16.68
CA PHE A 26 -2.80 8.59 15.82
C PHE A 26 -4.22 8.60 16.40
N ALA A 27 -4.71 7.45 16.83
CA ALA A 27 -6.03 7.31 17.43
C ALA A 27 -6.12 8.01 18.81
N LEU A 28 -5.07 7.97 19.64
CA LEU A 28 -4.98 8.73 20.89
C LEU A 28 -4.97 10.25 20.63
N GLY A 29 -4.26 10.71 19.60
CA GLY A 29 -4.28 12.10 19.16
C GLY A 29 -5.69 12.57 18.82
N ALA A 30 -6.47 11.72 18.14
CA ALA A 30 -7.87 12.01 17.88
C ALA A 30 -8.73 12.02 19.16
N LEU A 31 -8.54 11.06 20.08
CA LEU A 31 -9.28 11.04 21.36
C LEU A 31 -9.01 12.29 22.22
N LEU A 32 -7.76 12.75 22.24
CA LEU A 32 -7.33 13.92 23.01
C LEU A 32 -7.54 15.25 22.27
N ASN A 33 -8.01 15.21 21.02
CA ASN A 33 -8.15 16.36 20.13
C ASN A 33 -6.83 17.15 19.93
N THR A 34 -5.70 16.45 19.91
CA THR A 34 -4.36 17.04 19.79
C THR A 34 -3.81 16.77 18.40
N PHE A 35 -3.91 17.78 17.53
CA PHE A 35 -3.49 17.69 16.12
C PHE A 35 -2.01 17.25 15.97
N TRP A 36 -1.10 17.82 16.75
CA TRP A 36 0.33 17.47 16.68
C TRP A 36 0.61 16.00 17.02
N LEU A 37 -0.19 15.41 17.91
CA LEU A 37 -0.09 13.99 18.26
C LEU A 37 -0.60 13.09 17.13
N MET A 38 -1.64 13.55 16.41
CA MET A 38 -2.11 12.85 15.21
C MET A 38 -1.04 12.81 14.12
N ASP A 39 -0.37 13.93 13.88
CA ASP A 39 0.72 14.01 12.89
C ASP A 39 1.92 13.13 13.28
N ALA A 40 2.31 13.15 14.56
CA ALA A 40 3.35 12.26 15.07
C ALA A 40 2.97 10.78 14.88
N GLY A 41 1.72 10.41 15.15
CA GLY A 41 1.22 9.05 14.91
C GLY A 41 1.29 8.64 13.45
N ARG A 42 0.88 9.53 12.53
CA ARG A 42 0.99 9.31 11.07
C ARG A 42 2.43 9.18 10.61
N PHE A 43 3.33 9.99 11.14
CA PHE A 43 4.76 9.93 10.82
C PHE A 43 5.36 8.58 11.22
N ILE A 44 5.11 8.12 12.46
CA ILE A 44 5.57 6.83 12.98
C ILE A 44 4.96 5.68 12.17
N PHE A 45 3.65 5.75 11.88
CA PHE A 45 2.96 4.77 11.04
C PHE A 45 3.58 4.70 9.64
N GLY A 46 3.90 5.85 9.03
CA GLY A 46 4.52 5.93 7.71
C GLY A 46 5.91 5.31 7.65
N ILE A 47 6.77 5.60 8.64
CA ILE A 47 8.09 4.97 8.75
C ILE A 47 7.95 3.44 8.82
N GLY A 48 7.03 2.95 9.66
CA GLY A 48 6.76 1.52 9.78
C GLY A 48 6.20 0.94 8.48
N GLY A 49 5.21 1.60 7.86
CA GLY A 49 4.49 1.10 6.71
C GLY A 49 5.36 0.94 5.47
N GLU A 50 6.10 1.99 5.10
CA GLU A 50 6.98 1.96 3.92
C GLU A 50 8.14 0.97 4.11
N SER A 51 8.74 0.95 5.30
CA SER A 51 9.82 0.01 5.61
C SER A 51 9.34 -1.44 5.64
N LEU A 52 8.11 -1.68 6.14
CA LEU A 52 7.48 -2.99 6.15
C LEU A 52 7.20 -3.47 4.72
N ALA A 53 6.76 -2.59 3.82
CA ALA A 53 6.55 -2.93 2.41
C ALA A 53 7.85 -3.36 1.72
N VAL A 54 8.97 -2.69 1.98
CA VAL A 54 10.29 -3.09 1.47
C VAL A 54 10.71 -4.46 2.00
N ALA A 55 10.49 -4.72 3.30
CA ALA A 55 10.80 -6.01 3.91
C ALA A 55 9.93 -7.14 3.31
N GLN A 56 8.64 -6.89 3.08
CA GLN A 56 7.73 -7.83 2.40
C GLN A 56 8.18 -8.15 0.97
N ASN A 57 8.57 -7.14 0.19
CA ASN A 57 9.08 -7.34 -1.16
C ASN A 57 10.36 -8.18 -1.16
N THR A 58 11.24 -7.96 -0.18
CA THR A 58 12.47 -8.74 0.00
C THR A 58 12.15 -10.21 0.34
N TYR A 59 11.14 -10.46 1.17
CA TYR A 59 10.65 -11.81 1.43
C TYR A 59 10.13 -12.50 0.17
N ALA A 60 9.30 -11.80 -0.63
CA ALA A 60 8.75 -12.34 -1.85
C ALA A 60 9.87 -12.77 -2.82
N VAL A 61 10.89 -11.93 -3.02
CA VAL A 61 12.04 -12.24 -3.89
C VAL A 61 12.92 -13.37 -3.32
N SER A 62 13.02 -13.48 -2.00
CA SER A 62 13.78 -14.56 -1.34
C SER A 62 13.09 -15.92 -1.45
N TRP A 63 11.76 -15.94 -1.51
CA TRP A 63 10.96 -17.16 -1.54
C TRP A 63 10.58 -17.59 -2.96
N PHE A 64 10.36 -16.64 -3.86
CA PHE A 64 9.93 -16.89 -5.24
C PHE A 64 11.00 -16.41 -6.22
N LYS A 65 11.34 -17.25 -7.20
CA LYS A 65 12.34 -16.94 -8.24
C LYS A 65 11.80 -17.30 -9.62
N GLY A 66 12.26 -16.61 -10.65
CA GLY A 66 11.94 -16.92 -12.05
C GLY A 66 10.56 -16.42 -12.49
N LYS A 67 9.76 -17.30 -13.10
CA LYS A 67 8.54 -16.95 -13.86
C LYS A 67 7.29 -16.69 -13.03
N GLU A 68 7.38 -16.66 -11.70
CA GLU A 68 6.23 -16.45 -10.80
C GLU A 68 6.36 -15.17 -9.97
N LEU A 69 7.44 -14.41 -10.15
CA LEU A 69 7.75 -13.27 -9.29
C LEU A 69 6.75 -12.12 -9.51
N ASN A 70 6.39 -11.79 -10.75
CA ASN A 70 5.43 -10.70 -11.00
C ASN A 70 4.00 -11.10 -10.60
N LEU A 71 3.63 -12.38 -10.71
CA LEU A 71 2.38 -12.89 -10.14
C LEU A 71 2.32 -12.67 -8.62
N VAL A 72 3.39 -12.98 -7.88
CA VAL A 72 3.41 -12.80 -6.42
C VAL A 72 3.27 -11.34 -6.04
N PHE A 73 3.97 -10.43 -6.73
CA PHE A 73 3.77 -8.99 -6.55
C PHE A 73 2.35 -8.54 -6.93
N GLY A 74 1.76 -9.14 -7.97
CA GLY A 74 0.37 -8.92 -8.36
C GLY A 74 -0.64 -9.36 -7.29
N LEU A 75 -0.40 -10.50 -6.64
CA LEU A 75 -1.21 -11.00 -5.51
C LEU A 75 -1.05 -10.12 -4.27
N GLN A 76 0.17 -9.70 -3.95
CA GLN A 76 0.41 -8.77 -2.84
C GLN A 76 -0.30 -7.44 -3.07
N LEU A 77 -0.20 -6.88 -4.28
CA LEU A 77 -0.90 -5.66 -4.65
C LEU A 77 -2.42 -5.86 -4.58
N SER A 78 -2.94 -6.99 -5.06
CA SER A 78 -4.37 -7.34 -4.95
C SER A 78 -4.88 -7.23 -3.52
N MET A 79 -4.16 -7.83 -2.56
CA MET A 79 -4.54 -7.80 -1.15
C MET A 79 -4.51 -6.36 -0.59
N ALA A 80 -3.52 -5.56 -0.97
CA ALA A 80 -3.47 -4.15 -0.59
C ALA A 80 -4.68 -3.36 -1.14
N ARG A 81 -5.09 -3.61 -2.38
CA ARG A 81 -6.26 -2.98 -3.02
C ARG A 81 -7.59 -3.36 -2.36
N ILE A 82 -7.73 -4.62 -1.98
CA ILE A 82 -8.87 -5.08 -1.17
C ILE A 82 -8.90 -4.32 0.15
N GLY A 83 -7.76 -4.22 0.85
CA GLY A 83 -7.63 -3.45 2.08
C GLY A 83 -8.06 -1.98 1.93
N SER A 84 -7.60 -1.29 0.88
CA SER A 84 -8.01 0.10 0.60
C SER A 84 -9.50 0.23 0.33
N THR A 85 -10.08 -0.69 -0.46
CA THR A 85 -11.52 -0.72 -0.78
C THR A 85 -12.36 -0.89 0.48
N VAL A 86 -11.98 -1.84 1.34
CA VAL A 86 -12.60 -2.08 2.64
C VAL A 86 -12.50 -0.83 3.51
N ASN A 87 -11.33 -0.22 3.62
CA ASN A 87 -11.14 1.00 4.41
C ASN A 87 -12.03 2.16 3.94
N MET A 88 -12.07 2.43 2.63
CA MET A 88 -12.86 3.55 2.08
C MET A 88 -14.36 3.38 2.25
N ASN A 89 -14.87 2.15 2.13
CA ASN A 89 -16.32 1.88 2.21
C ASN A 89 -16.82 1.62 3.64
N ILE A 90 -15.99 1.03 4.50
CA ILE A 90 -16.42 0.61 5.85
C ILE A 90 -16.17 1.68 6.91
N MET A 91 -15.10 2.49 6.82
CA MET A 91 -14.78 3.44 7.91
C MET A 91 -15.87 4.47 8.18
N GLY A 92 -16.55 4.96 7.13
CA GLY A 92 -17.69 5.88 7.29
C GLY A 92 -18.86 5.22 8.02
N TRP A 93 -19.14 3.95 7.72
CA TRP A 93 -20.17 3.18 8.42
C TRP A 93 -19.80 2.92 9.88
N ILE A 94 -18.56 2.52 10.18
CA ILE A 94 -18.07 2.34 11.56
C ILE A 94 -18.23 3.65 12.35
N TYR A 95 -17.81 4.78 11.78
CA TYR A 95 -17.95 6.08 12.42
C TYR A 95 -19.41 6.37 12.80
N SER A 96 -20.35 6.17 11.86
CA SER A 96 -21.77 6.41 12.12
C SER A 96 -22.33 5.50 13.23
N ARG A 97 -21.86 4.26 13.31
CA ARG A 97 -22.27 3.33 14.36
C ARG A 97 -21.70 3.73 15.72
N VAL A 98 -20.43 4.12 15.77
CA VAL A 98 -19.79 4.62 17.00
C VAL A 98 -20.47 5.90 17.48
N GLN A 99 -20.83 6.81 16.57
CA GLN A 99 -21.58 8.01 16.87
C GLN A 99 -22.94 7.67 17.52
N HIS A 100 -23.67 6.70 16.97
CA HIS A 100 -24.95 6.27 17.55
C HIS A 100 -24.78 5.62 18.93
N LEU A 101 -23.65 4.94 19.19
CA LEU A 101 -23.38 4.33 20.50
C LEU A 101 -23.00 5.36 21.57
N LEU A 102 -22.22 6.38 21.19
CA LEU A 102 -21.75 7.41 22.12
C LEU A 102 -22.75 8.56 22.30
N GLY A 103 -23.63 8.80 21.33
CA GLY A 103 -24.66 9.85 21.39
C GLY A 103 -24.14 11.27 21.12
N TYR A 104 -22.85 11.46 20.79
CA TYR A 104 -22.28 12.75 20.43
C TYR A 104 -21.27 12.63 19.27
N THR A 105 -21.16 13.69 18.48
CA THR A 105 -20.12 13.85 17.46
C THR A 105 -18.90 14.53 18.08
N GLY A 106 -17.71 14.10 17.69
CA GLY A 106 -16.50 14.76 18.18
C GLY A 106 -15.23 13.92 18.12
N PRO A 107 -14.16 14.42 18.76
CA PRO A 107 -12.84 13.79 18.78
C PRO A 107 -12.86 12.37 19.36
N SER A 108 -13.68 12.12 20.40
CA SER A 108 -13.82 10.79 21.01
C SER A 108 -14.39 9.75 20.04
N THR A 109 -15.40 10.14 19.25
CA THR A 109 -16.02 9.28 18.22
C THR A 109 -15.03 8.94 17.12
N LEU A 110 -14.23 9.93 16.68
CA LEU A 110 -13.17 9.72 15.69
C LEU A 110 -12.08 8.81 16.24
N GLY A 111 -11.57 9.08 17.43
CA GLY A 111 -10.50 8.29 18.04
C GLY A 111 -10.91 6.84 18.30
N LEU A 112 -12.14 6.59 18.77
CA LEU A 112 -12.64 5.23 18.95
C LEU A 112 -12.83 4.50 17.61
N THR A 113 -13.32 5.19 16.58
CA THR A 113 -13.39 4.66 15.21
C THR A 113 -12.01 4.25 14.70
N LEU A 114 -10.99 5.08 14.93
CA LEU A 114 -9.60 4.79 14.55
C LEU A 114 -8.99 3.63 15.36
N MET A 115 -9.35 3.48 16.64
CA MET A 115 -8.95 2.33 17.46
C MET A 115 -9.53 1.02 16.93
N ILE A 116 -10.82 1.02 16.53
CA ILE A 116 -11.44 -0.14 15.86
C ILE A 116 -10.70 -0.46 14.57
N GLY A 117 -10.36 0.54 13.76
CA GLY A 117 -9.53 0.37 12.57
C GLY A 117 -8.15 -0.24 12.89
N GLY A 118 -7.57 0.11 14.04
CA GLY A 118 -6.29 -0.42 14.52
C GLY A 118 -6.24 -1.92 14.77
N ILE A 119 -7.41 -2.60 14.87
CA ILE A 119 -7.47 -4.08 14.93
C ILE A 119 -6.79 -4.70 13.70
N THR A 120 -6.89 -4.05 12.53
CA THR A 120 -6.22 -4.52 11.30
C THR A 120 -4.69 -4.45 11.41
N CYS A 121 -4.15 -3.50 12.17
CA CYS A 121 -2.71 -3.42 12.42
C CYS A 121 -2.25 -4.56 13.33
N LEU A 122 -3.03 -4.90 14.36
CA LEU A 122 -2.75 -6.06 15.23
C LEU A 122 -2.79 -7.37 14.44
N PHE A 123 -3.74 -7.51 13.52
CA PHE A 123 -3.78 -8.64 12.59
C PHE A 123 -2.52 -8.70 11.72
N SER A 124 -2.11 -7.58 11.12
CA SER A 124 -0.86 -7.48 10.35
C SER A 124 0.37 -7.88 11.17
N LEU A 125 0.46 -7.44 12.43
CA LEU A 125 1.55 -7.81 13.33
C LEU A 125 1.54 -9.32 13.63
N SER A 126 0.36 -9.90 13.81
CA SER A 126 0.21 -11.33 14.03
C SER A 126 0.68 -12.13 12.80
N CYS A 127 0.31 -11.69 11.59
CA CYS A 127 0.83 -12.27 10.34
C CYS A 127 2.35 -12.13 10.21
N ALA A 128 2.92 -10.99 10.59
CA ALA A 128 4.38 -10.78 10.56
C ALA A 128 5.12 -11.73 11.51
N LEU A 129 4.59 -11.97 12.71
CA LEU A 129 5.13 -12.93 13.67
C LEU A 129 5.05 -14.38 13.14
N ILE A 130 3.90 -14.75 12.56
CA ILE A 130 3.72 -16.06 11.92
C ILE A 130 4.71 -16.23 10.78
N LEU A 131 4.88 -15.24 9.91
CA LEU A 131 5.82 -15.28 8.79
C LEU A 131 7.27 -15.44 9.29
N ALA A 132 7.66 -14.68 10.32
CA ALA A 132 8.98 -14.81 10.92
C ALA A 132 9.23 -16.20 11.52
N TYR A 133 8.21 -16.80 12.15
CA TYR A 133 8.27 -18.17 12.65
C TYR A 133 8.39 -19.20 11.52
N LEU A 134 7.57 -19.09 10.47
CA LEU A 134 7.60 -19.98 9.32
C LEU A 134 8.94 -19.90 8.58
N ASP A 135 9.50 -18.70 8.41
CA ASP A 135 10.79 -18.49 7.77
C ASP A 135 11.93 -19.11 8.61
N ARG A 136 11.91 -18.94 9.93
CA ARG A 136 12.85 -19.62 10.84
C ARG A 136 12.74 -21.14 10.79
N ARG A 137 11.53 -21.67 10.66
CA ARG A 137 11.30 -23.11 10.54
C ARG A 137 11.78 -23.63 9.18
N ALA A 138 11.53 -22.90 8.11
CA ALA A 138 11.98 -23.24 6.76
C ALA A 138 13.51 -23.25 6.65
N GLU A 139 14.20 -22.26 7.25
CA GLU A 139 15.66 -22.21 7.29
C GLU A 139 16.26 -23.47 7.94
N LYS A 140 15.67 -23.93 9.06
CA LYS A 140 16.13 -25.13 9.77
C LYS A 140 15.86 -26.43 9.01
N LEU A 141 14.73 -26.52 8.30
CA LEU A 141 14.28 -27.76 7.67
C LEU A 141 14.82 -27.94 6.24
N LEU A 142 14.94 -26.85 5.49
CA LEU A 142 15.26 -26.90 4.06
C LEU A 142 16.74 -26.65 3.76
N CYS A 143 17.58 -26.40 4.79
CA CYS A 143 18.97 -25.98 4.63
C CYS A 143 19.13 -24.92 3.51
N LYS A 144 18.17 -23.97 3.46
CA LYS A 144 17.97 -23.05 2.34
C LYS A 144 19.32 -22.42 1.99
N GLU A 145 19.82 -22.67 0.77
CA GLU A 145 21.09 -22.10 0.33
C GLU A 145 21.04 -20.59 0.57
N GLN A 146 21.89 -20.12 1.49
CA GLN A 146 22.00 -18.71 1.80
C GLN A 146 22.46 -18.00 0.54
N GLY A 147 21.55 -17.24 -0.09
CA GLY A 147 21.92 -16.31 -1.15
C GLY A 147 23.04 -15.41 -0.62
N LYS A 148 24.25 -15.60 -1.14
CA LYS A 148 25.41 -14.79 -0.78
C LYS A 148 25.18 -13.37 -1.29
N THR A 149 24.70 -12.49 -0.44
CA THR A 149 24.90 -11.05 -0.59
C THR A 149 25.75 -10.59 0.60
N GLY A 150 27.04 -10.94 0.54
CA GLY A 150 28.06 -10.44 1.46
C GLY A 150 28.50 -9.01 1.16
N GLU A 151 27.82 -8.34 0.24
CA GLU A 151 28.09 -6.96 -0.11
C GLU A 151 27.40 -6.05 0.90
N VAL A 152 28.21 -5.35 1.70
CA VAL A 152 27.73 -4.24 2.51
C VAL A 152 27.24 -3.18 1.54
N ILE A 153 25.93 -3.00 1.44
CA ILE A 153 25.31 -1.98 0.60
C ILE A 153 25.85 -0.62 1.04
N LYS A 154 26.63 0.06 0.19
CA LYS A 154 27.11 1.42 0.46
C LYS A 154 26.23 2.39 -0.30
N LEU A 155 25.92 3.53 0.33
CA LEU A 155 25.16 4.59 -0.34
C LEU A 155 25.87 5.14 -1.60
N THR A 156 27.18 4.90 -1.72
CA THR A 156 27.97 5.25 -2.91
C THR A 156 27.61 4.44 -4.13
N ASP A 157 27.09 3.22 -3.97
CA ASP A 157 26.80 2.28 -5.06
C ASP A 157 25.64 2.77 -5.95
N VAL A 158 24.85 3.71 -5.44
CA VAL A 158 23.79 4.41 -6.21
C VAL A 158 24.38 5.20 -7.39
N LYS A 159 25.65 5.62 -7.31
CA LYS A 159 26.33 6.33 -8.42
C LYS A 159 26.67 5.44 -9.59
N ASP A 160 26.77 4.13 -9.37
CA ASP A 160 27.12 3.15 -10.40
C ASP A 160 25.90 2.68 -11.20
N PHE A 161 24.72 3.21 -10.88
CA PHE A 161 23.48 2.88 -11.57
C PHE A 161 23.48 3.41 -13.00
N SER A 162 23.15 2.52 -13.94
CA SER A 162 23.00 2.88 -15.36
C SER A 162 21.96 3.98 -15.59
N LEU A 163 22.15 4.78 -16.63
CA LEU A 163 21.18 5.81 -17.03
C LEU A 163 19.77 5.23 -17.25
N SER A 164 19.67 4.03 -17.81
CA SER A 164 18.39 3.34 -18.03
C SER A 164 17.64 3.09 -16.71
N LEU A 165 18.35 2.72 -15.63
CA LEU A 165 17.76 2.49 -14.32
C LEU A 165 17.30 3.82 -13.68
N TRP A 166 18.09 4.88 -13.80
CA TRP A 166 17.69 6.23 -13.38
C TRP A 166 16.41 6.70 -14.09
N LEU A 167 16.30 6.46 -15.40
CA LEU A 167 15.09 6.79 -16.15
C LEU A 167 13.86 6.02 -15.63
N ILE A 168 14.01 4.73 -15.29
CA ILE A 168 12.92 3.96 -14.70
C ILE A 168 12.49 4.57 -13.35
N PHE A 169 13.43 4.98 -12.50
CA PHE A 169 13.09 5.64 -11.24
C PHE A 169 12.33 6.94 -11.45
N VAL A 170 12.77 7.80 -12.37
CA VAL A 170 12.06 9.05 -12.69
C VAL A 170 10.64 8.75 -13.20
N ILE A 171 10.48 7.79 -14.10
CA ILE A 171 9.17 7.37 -14.61
C ILE A 171 8.27 6.91 -13.47
N CYS A 172 8.78 6.06 -12.56
CA CYS A 172 8.03 5.59 -11.39
C CYS A 172 7.59 6.74 -10.49
N VAL A 173 8.51 7.65 -10.13
CA VAL A 173 8.19 8.81 -9.27
C VAL A 173 7.13 9.70 -9.93
N CYS A 174 7.32 10.06 -11.20
CA CYS A 174 6.36 10.89 -11.94
C CYS A 174 4.99 10.21 -12.07
N TYR A 175 4.95 8.91 -12.34
CA TYR A 175 3.71 8.15 -12.46
C TYR A 175 2.95 8.11 -11.12
N TYR A 176 3.64 7.82 -10.01
CA TYR A 176 3.02 7.82 -8.68
C TYR A 176 2.59 9.22 -8.24
N ALA A 177 3.34 10.27 -8.60
CA ALA A 177 2.97 11.65 -8.35
C ALA A 177 1.70 12.09 -9.11
N ALA A 178 1.35 11.44 -10.22
CA ALA A 178 0.08 11.66 -10.89
C ALA A 178 -1.06 10.87 -10.21
N VAL A 179 -0.84 9.59 -9.90
CA VAL A 179 -1.88 8.67 -9.44
C VAL A 179 -2.29 8.90 -7.98
N PHE A 180 -1.34 9.03 -7.05
CA PHE A 180 -1.69 9.10 -5.62
C PHE A 180 -2.44 10.36 -5.22
N PRO A 181 -2.04 11.58 -5.66
CA PRO A 181 -2.83 12.77 -5.39
C PRO A 181 -4.24 12.69 -5.97
N PHE A 182 -4.39 12.13 -7.18
CA PHE A 182 -5.70 11.92 -7.77
C PHE A 182 -6.58 11.02 -6.90
N ILE A 183 -6.09 9.87 -6.45
CA ILE A 183 -6.91 8.99 -5.60
C ILE A 183 -7.21 9.63 -4.23
N GLY A 184 -6.23 10.35 -3.66
CA GLY A 184 -6.37 11.05 -2.38
C GLY A 184 -7.43 12.16 -2.42
N LEU A 185 -7.52 12.90 -3.53
CA LEU A 185 -8.46 14.01 -3.71
C LEU A 185 -9.69 13.64 -4.56
N GLY A 186 -9.73 12.44 -5.13
CA GLY A 186 -10.67 12.03 -6.16
C GLY A 186 -12.13 12.15 -5.71
N LYS A 187 -12.42 11.77 -4.45
CA LYS A 187 -13.75 11.96 -3.87
C LYS A 187 -14.20 13.42 -3.92
N VAL A 188 -13.34 14.35 -3.50
CA VAL A 188 -13.65 15.79 -3.50
C VAL A 188 -13.77 16.29 -4.93
N PHE A 189 -12.88 15.86 -5.83
CA PHE A 189 -12.94 16.18 -7.25
C PHE A 189 -14.28 15.79 -7.90
N PHE A 190 -14.79 14.57 -7.63
CA PHE A 190 -16.07 14.11 -8.17
C PHE A 190 -17.28 14.87 -7.58
N ILE A 191 -17.24 15.23 -6.30
CA ILE A 191 -18.27 16.08 -5.69
C ILE A 191 -18.26 17.46 -6.32
N GLU A 192 -17.10 18.10 -6.45
CA GLU A 192 -17.00 19.48 -6.91
C GLU A 192 -17.27 19.62 -8.41
N LYS A 193 -16.70 18.76 -9.24
CA LYS A 193 -16.82 18.84 -10.70
C LYS A 193 -18.10 18.21 -11.23
N PHE A 194 -18.45 17.01 -10.77
CA PHE A 194 -19.57 16.23 -11.31
C PHE A 194 -20.85 16.32 -10.47
N LYS A 195 -20.80 17.02 -9.33
CA LYS A 195 -21.94 17.23 -8.42
C LYS A 195 -22.57 15.93 -7.90
N PHE A 196 -21.76 14.89 -7.77
CA PHE A 196 -22.19 13.62 -7.18
C PHE A 196 -22.31 13.71 -5.66
N SER A 197 -23.14 12.83 -5.08
CA SER A 197 -23.21 12.66 -3.63
C SER A 197 -21.89 12.12 -3.06
N SER A 198 -21.69 12.31 -1.75
CA SER A 198 -20.51 11.79 -1.04
C SER A 198 -20.35 10.28 -1.18
N GLN A 199 -21.45 9.54 -1.23
CA GLN A 199 -21.50 8.08 -1.40
C GLN A 199 -21.12 7.69 -2.83
N GLU A 200 -21.74 8.31 -3.84
CA GLU A 200 -21.44 8.04 -5.25
C GLU A 200 -19.98 8.39 -5.60
N ALA A 201 -19.50 9.55 -5.17
CA ALA A 201 -18.12 9.97 -5.37
C ALA A 201 -17.12 9.00 -4.70
N SER A 202 -17.47 8.46 -3.53
CA SER A 202 -16.65 7.43 -2.87
C SER A 202 -16.67 6.10 -3.65
N ALA A 203 -17.83 5.70 -4.16
CA ALA A 203 -17.96 4.48 -4.95
C ALA A 203 -17.13 4.56 -6.24
N ILE A 204 -17.25 5.66 -6.99
CA ILE A 204 -16.46 5.92 -8.20
C ILE A 204 -14.97 5.94 -7.85
N ASN A 205 -14.55 6.68 -6.82
CA ASN A 205 -13.14 6.75 -6.46
C ASN A 205 -12.57 5.39 -5.99
N SER A 206 -13.41 4.50 -5.46
CA SER A 206 -12.97 3.16 -5.04
C SER A 206 -12.90 2.15 -6.19
N ILE A 207 -13.51 2.41 -7.36
CA ILE A 207 -13.56 1.43 -8.45
C ILE A 207 -12.17 1.09 -9.01
N VAL A 208 -11.25 2.05 -9.02
CA VAL A 208 -9.85 1.82 -9.40
C VAL A 208 -9.21 0.74 -8.54
N TYR A 209 -9.56 0.65 -7.25
CA TYR A 209 -9.09 -0.41 -6.37
C TYR A 209 -9.85 -1.72 -6.57
N ILE A 210 -11.16 -1.67 -6.80
CA ILE A 210 -11.99 -2.85 -7.06
C ILE A 210 -11.56 -3.55 -8.34
N ILE A 211 -11.28 -2.82 -9.41
CA ILE A 211 -10.78 -3.37 -10.69
C ILE A 211 -9.33 -3.81 -10.53
N SER A 212 -8.49 -3.01 -9.87
CA SER A 212 -7.08 -3.36 -9.67
C SER A 212 -6.90 -4.65 -8.86
N ALA A 213 -7.79 -4.98 -7.92
CA ALA A 213 -7.67 -6.18 -7.10
C ALA A 213 -7.59 -7.49 -7.95
N PRO A 214 -8.57 -7.86 -8.79
CA PRO A 214 -8.48 -9.04 -9.64
C PRO A 214 -7.52 -8.84 -10.82
N MET A 215 -7.36 -7.61 -11.33
CA MET A 215 -6.52 -7.37 -12.50
C MET A 215 -5.01 -7.43 -12.19
N SER A 216 -4.58 -7.09 -10.98
CA SER A 216 -3.16 -7.13 -10.58
C SER A 216 -2.52 -8.52 -10.74
N PRO A 217 -3.09 -9.64 -10.24
CA PRO A 217 -2.53 -10.96 -10.47
C PRO A 217 -2.64 -11.40 -11.94
N VAL A 218 -3.71 -11.01 -12.64
CA VAL A 218 -3.87 -11.30 -14.08
C VAL A 218 -2.75 -10.63 -14.90
N PHE A 219 -2.52 -9.33 -14.71
CA PHE A 219 -1.43 -8.64 -15.38
C PHE A 219 -0.07 -9.11 -14.89
N GLY A 220 0.10 -9.47 -13.61
CA GLY A 220 1.32 -10.11 -13.11
C GLY A 220 1.66 -11.38 -13.89
N LEU A 221 0.68 -12.27 -14.09
CA LEU A 221 0.83 -13.48 -14.91
C LEU A 221 1.11 -13.19 -16.39
N LEU A 222 0.41 -12.20 -16.97
CA LEU A 222 0.62 -11.82 -18.37
C LEU A 222 2.02 -11.26 -18.60
N VAL A 223 2.50 -10.42 -17.69
CA VAL A 223 3.87 -9.87 -17.71
C VAL A 223 4.88 -11.00 -17.55
N ASP A 224 4.67 -11.94 -16.63
CA ASP A 224 5.54 -13.11 -16.46
C ASP A 224 5.61 -13.99 -17.72
N LYS A 225 4.50 -14.16 -18.45
CA LYS A 225 4.44 -14.97 -19.68
C LYS A 225 5.01 -14.26 -20.91
N VAL A 226 4.71 -12.98 -21.09
CA VAL A 226 5.04 -12.21 -22.30
C VAL A 226 6.41 -11.52 -22.18
N GLY A 227 6.82 -11.16 -20.97
CA GLY A 227 7.97 -10.30 -20.72
C GLY A 227 7.75 -8.88 -21.24
N LYS A 228 8.84 -8.23 -21.67
CA LYS A 228 8.86 -6.86 -22.23
C LYS A 228 8.24 -5.82 -21.29
N ASN A 229 8.65 -5.82 -20.03
CA ASN A 229 8.11 -4.98 -18.95
C ASN A 229 7.99 -3.49 -19.33
N ILE A 230 8.94 -2.95 -20.11
CA ILE A 230 8.92 -1.56 -20.56
C ILE A 230 7.70 -1.24 -21.43
N ILE A 231 7.25 -2.16 -22.29
CA ILE A 231 6.07 -1.95 -23.13
C ILE A 231 4.81 -1.86 -22.26
N TRP A 232 4.70 -2.72 -21.24
CA TRP A 232 3.61 -2.65 -20.27
C TRP A 232 3.56 -1.32 -19.52
N VAL A 233 4.73 -0.81 -19.13
CA VAL A 233 4.85 0.52 -18.50
C VAL A 233 4.40 1.63 -19.46
N LEU A 234 4.83 1.60 -20.72
CA LEU A 234 4.42 2.58 -21.73
C LEU A 234 2.90 2.56 -21.96
N CYS A 235 2.31 1.36 -22.11
CA CYS A 235 0.87 1.21 -22.23
C CYS A 235 0.14 1.80 -21.02
N ALA A 236 0.60 1.50 -19.79
CA ALA A 236 0.01 2.02 -18.57
C ALA A 236 0.04 3.56 -18.55
N VAL A 237 1.19 4.18 -18.84
CA VAL A 237 1.34 5.63 -18.88
C VAL A 237 0.38 6.28 -19.89
N VAL A 238 0.29 5.73 -21.11
CA VAL A 238 -0.61 6.25 -22.16
C VAL A 238 -2.07 6.12 -21.74
N THR A 239 -2.48 4.97 -21.19
CA THR A 239 -3.86 4.78 -20.73
C THR A 239 -4.21 5.69 -19.56
N THR A 240 -3.30 5.87 -18.60
CA THR A 240 -3.51 6.77 -17.45
C THR A 240 -3.62 8.22 -17.91
N LEU A 241 -2.79 8.64 -18.87
CA LEU A 241 -2.88 9.98 -19.46
C LEU A 241 -4.23 10.21 -20.14
N ALA A 242 -4.69 9.23 -20.93
CA ALA A 242 -6.01 9.30 -21.57
C ALA A 242 -7.14 9.45 -20.53
N SER A 243 -7.13 8.64 -19.47
CA SER A 243 -8.08 8.76 -18.35
C SER A 243 -8.05 10.15 -17.70
N HIS A 244 -6.87 10.69 -17.43
CA HIS A 244 -6.75 12.04 -16.83
C HIS A 244 -7.26 13.13 -17.78
N ILE A 245 -6.98 13.05 -19.08
CA ILE A 245 -7.50 13.99 -20.08
C ILE A 245 -9.03 13.91 -20.14
N MET A 246 -9.59 12.70 -20.17
CA MET A 246 -11.04 12.49 -20.15
C MET A 246 -11.66 13.11 -18.91
N LEU A 247 -11.12 12.82 -17.73
CA LEU A 247 -11.62 13.37 -16.46
C LEU A 247 -11.43 14.88 -16.34
N ALA A 248 -10.36 15.45 -16.89
CA ALA A 248 -10.08 16.89 -16.80
C ALA A 248 -10.95 17.71 -17.76
N PHE A 249 -11.06 17.29 -19.02
CA PHE A 249 -11.62 18.12 -20.10
C PHE A 249 -13.02 17.71 -20.56
N THR A 250 -13.56 16.59 -20.10
CA THR A 250 -14.91 16.16 -20.45
C THR A 250 -15.84 16.12 -19.24
N PHE A 251 -17.14 16.01 -19.51
CA PHE A 251 -18.19 15.68 -18.54
C PHE A 251 -18.81 14.30 -18.85
N TRP A 252 -18.04 13.43 -19.50
CA TRP A 252 -18.46 12.06 -19.72
C TRP A 252 -18.61 11.33 -18.40
N ASN A 253 -19.39 10.24 -18.44
CA ASN A 253 -19.62 9.43 -17.26
C ASN A 253 -18.27 8.97 -16.66
N PRO A 254 -17.90 9.41 -15.43
CA PRO A 254 -16.58 9.13 -14.86
C PRO A 254 -16.28 7.65 -14.68
N TRP A 255 -17.30 6.80 -14.61
CA TRP A 255 -17.15 5.34 -14.59
C TRP A 255 -16.39 4.79 -15.80
N ILE A 256 -16.35 5.51 -16.93
CA ILE A 256 -15.64 5.07 -18.14
C ILE A 256 -14.13 5.37 -18.04
N ALA A 257 -13.76 6.48 -17.39
CA ALA A 257 -12.38 6.91 -17.31
C ALA A 257 -11.62 6.28 -16.13
N MET A 258 -12.36 5.83 -15.12
CA MET A 258 -11.87 5.20 -13.88
C MET A 258 -11.64 3.70 -14.03
#